data_AF-A0AAV0J3V5-F1
#
_entry.id   AF-A0AAV0J3V5-F1
#
_cell.length_a   1.000
_cell.length_b   1.000
_cell.length_c   1.000
_cell.angle_alpha   90.00
_cell.angle_beta   90.00
_cell.angle_gamma   90.00
#
_symmetry.space_group_name_H-M   'P 1'
#
loop_
_entity.id
_entity.type
_entity.pdbx_description
1 polymer ?
#
loop_
_entity_poly.entity_id
_entity_poly.type
_entity_poly.pdbx_seq_one_letter_code
_entity_poly.pdbx_strand_id
1 'polypeptide(L)'
;MAEAGTNSRYVKLTKEQAPLEIKPGELNQPIDVPQLTVRKCNECGQPLPEDFEPAADEPWSTGIFGCAEDSESCWTGLFCPCVLFGRNVERMRDDTPWTTPCLCHAACIEGGIALAAVTALSHGVIVDPNTSFLICEGLLFAWWMCGIYTGLARQSLQKKYHLKNAPCDPCMVHCCMHWCALCQEHREMKGRLSDNFVMPMTIVNPPPVQEMSAAETSTAENHDHAAPSSSDKGPAQLEMQVL
;
A
#
# COMPACT_ATOMS: atom_id res chain seq x y z
N MET A 1 -23.85 -17.21 -10.98
CA MET A 1 -24.89 -16.17 -11.14
C MET A 1 -25.58 -16.01 -9.80
N ALA A 2 -25.39 -14.86 -9.17
CA ALA A 2 -26.04 -14.50 -7.92
C ALA A 2 -27.48 -14.05 -8.19
N GLU A 3 -28.41 -14.41 -7.30
CA GLU A 3 -29.39 -13.47 -6.73
C GLU A 3 -29.81 -14.02 -5.36
N ALA A 4 -29.13 -13.54 -4.32
CA ALA A 4 -29.58 -13.70 -2.94
C ALA A 4 -30.70 -12.68 -2.70
N GLY A 5 -31.94 -13.07 -3.00
CA GLY A 5 -33.12 -12.28 -2.66
C GLY A 5 -33.39 -12.34 -1.17
N THR A 6 -32.99 -11.32 -0.41
CA THR A 6 -33.47 -11.10 0.96
C THR A 6 -34.97 -10.88 0.92
N ASN A 7 -35.73 -11.93 1.24
CA ASN A 7 -37.18 -11.87 1.39
C ASN A 7 -37.54 -10.85 2.48
N SER A 8 -38.15 -9.73 2.10
CA SER A 8 -38.85 -8.89 3.05
C SER A 8 -40.01 -9.70 3.64
N ARG A 9 -39.85 -10.13 4.90
CA ARG A 9 -40.88 -10.92 5.58
C ARG A 9 -41.98 -9.97 6.05
N TYR A 10 -42.99 -9.75 5.21
CA TYR A 10 -44.22 -9.11 5.65
C TYR A 10 -44.85 -9.96 6.75
N VAL A 11 -44.92 -9.42 7.97
CA VAL A 11 -45.61 -10.08 9.08
C VAL A 11 -47.11 -9.95 8.83
N LYS A 12 -47.76 -11.08 8.53
CA LYS A 12 -49.22 -11.16 8.42
C LYS A 12 -49.80 -11.02 9.83
N LEU A 13 -50.47 -9.89 10.09
CA LEU A 13 -51.18 -9.67 11.36
C LEU A 13 -52.40 -10.60 11.39
N THR A 14 -52.43 -11.56 12.31
CA THR A 14 -53.61 -12.39 12.57
C THR A 14 -54.44 -11.76 13.69
N LYS A 15 -55.75 -12.04 13.67
CA LYS A 15 -56.75 -11.34 14.51
C LYS A 15 -56.58 -11.64 16.01
N GLU A 16 -55.72 -12.60 16.38
CA GLU A 16 -55.45 -12.99 17.77
C GLU A 16 -54.30 -12.20 18.45
N GLN A 17 -53.66 -11.25 17.77
CA GLN A 17 -52.62 -10.44 18.40
C GLN A 17 -53.25 -9.44 19.39
N ALA A 18 -52.94 -9.61 20.69
CA ALA A 18 -53.38 -8.72 21.74
C ALA A 18 -53.00 -7.26 21.42
N PRO A 19 -53.83 -6.26 21.78
CA PRO A 19 -53.49 -4.86 21.55
C PRO A 19 -52.19 -4.53 22.29
N LEU A 20 -51.11 -4.37 21.54
CA LEU A 20 -49.87 -3.82 22.08
C LEU A 20 -50.11 -2.34 22.34
N GLU A 21 -49.82 -1.89 23.56
CA GLU A 21 -49.98 -0.50 23.97
C GLU A 21 -48.88 0.33 23.31
N ILE A 22 -49.14 0.85 22.11
CA ILE A 22 -48.19 1.68 21.36
C ILE A 22 -48.12 3.04 22.04
N LYS A 23 -46.97 3.35 22.67
CA LYS A 23 -46.77 4.66 23.30
C LYS A 23 -46.61 5.74 22.22
N PRO A 24 -47.23 6.93 22.37
CA PRO A 24 -47.06 8.02 21.43
C PRO A 24 -45.58 8.37 21.26
N GLY A 25 -45.06 8.22 20.04
CA GLY A 25 -43.66 8.52 19.70
C GLY A 25 -42.78 7.31 19.37
N GLU A 26 -43.14 6.09 19.77
CA GLU A 26 -42.35 4.88 19.43
C GLU A 26 -42.34 4.60 17.92
N LEU A 27 -43.44 4.91 17.24
CA LEU A 27 -43.56 4.70 15.79
C LEU A 27 -42.75 5.70 14.95
N ASN A 28 -42.29 6.81 15.56
CA ASN A 28 -41.46 7.82 14.91
C ASN A 28 -39.97 7.66 15.26
N GLN A 29 -39.57 6.56 15.90
CA GLN A 29 -38.15 6.30 16.12
C GLN A 29 -37.46 5.97 14.79
N PRO A 30 -36.26 6.52 14.53
CA PRO A 30 -35.45 6.13 13.39
C PRO A 30 -35.18 4.63 13.47
N ILE A 31 -35.59 3.90 12.42
CA ILE A 31 -35.26 2.49 12.27
C ILE A 31 -33.77 2.43 11.90
N ASP A 32 -32.96 1.81 12.75
CA ASP A 32 -31.58 1.50 12.39
C ASP A 32 -31.61 0.39 11.33
N VAL A 33 -31.15 0.71 10.13
CA VAL A 33 -31.11 -0.21 9.01
C VAL A 33 -29.63 -0.54 8.81
N PRO A 34 -29.16 -1.74 9.19
CA PRO A 34 -27.75 -2.13 9.08
C PRO A 34 -27.20 -1.99 7.65
N GLN A 35 -28.07 -2.11 6.64
CA GLN A 35 -27.76 -1.94 5.21
C GLN A 35 -27.39 -0.50 4.82
N LEU A 36 -27.68 0.50 5.67
CA LEU A 36 -27.32 1.90 5.47
C LEU A 36 -25.98 2.26 6.14
N THR A 37 -25.47 1.43 7.06
CA THR A 37 -24.18 1.59 7.75
C THR A 37 -23.06 0.78 7.07
N VAL A 38 -23.17 0.58 5.76
CA VAL A 38 -22.14 -0.15 4.99
C VAL A 38 -21.00 0.79 4.67
N ARG A 39 -19.75 0.36 4.94
CA ARG A 39 -18.56 1.10 4.55
C ARG A 39 -18.54 1.22 3.02
N LYS A 40 -18.37 2.43 2.51
CA LYS A 40 -18.33 2.70 1.06
C LYS A 40 -16.92 3.08 0.64
N CYS A 41 -16.55 2.70 -0.58
CA CYS A 41 -15.32 3.18 -1.20
C CYS A 41 -15.37 4.71 -1.34
N ASN A 42 -14.28 5.40 -0.98
CA ASN A 42 -14.20 6.86 -1.05
C ASN A 42 -14.15 7.38 -2.51
N GLU A 43 -13.74 6.56 -3.47
CA GLU A 43 -13.64 6.97 -4.88
C GLU A 43 -14.92 6.66 -5.66
N CYS A 44 -15.44 5.42 -5.57
CA CYS A 44 -16.57 4.98 -6.37
C CYS A 44 -17.90 4.88 -5.60
N GLY A 45 -17.89 5.05 -4.27
CA GLY A 45 -19.10 5.00 -3.43
C GLY A 45 -19.73 3.61 -3.29
N GLN A 46 -19.12 2.57 -3.85
CA GLN A 46 -19.63 1.21 -3.79
C GLN A 46 -19.53 0.65 -2.36
N PRO A 47 -20.53 -0.15 -1.91
CA PRO A 47 -20.44 -0.87 -0.65
C PRO A 47 -19.25 -1.84 -0.70
N LEU A 48 -18.37 -1.73 0.29
CA LEU A 48 -17.24 -2.63 0.46
C LEU A 48 -17.72 -3.93 1.14
N PRO A 49 -17.20 -5.10 0.74
CA PRO A 49 -17.44 -6.36 1.44
C PRO A 49 -17.14 -6.25 2.94
N GLU A 50 -17.81 -7.04 3.80
CA GLU A 50 -17.56 -7.04 5.25
C GLU A 50 -16.11 -7.46 5.59
N ASP A 51 -15.52 -8.33 4.76
CA ASP A 51 -14.12 -8.77 4.86
C ASP A 51 -13.12 -7.83 4.14
N PHE A 52 -13.58 -6.67 3.66
CA PHE A 52 -12.69 -5.70 3.04
C PHE A 52 -11.86 -4.99 4.12
N GLU A 53 -10.64 -5.45 4.28
CA GLU A 53 -9.58 -4.69 4.93
C GLU A 53 -8.93 -3.77 3.89
N PRO A 54 -8.88 -2.45 4.13
CA PRO A 54 -8.08 -1.58 3.27
C PRO A 54 -6.64 -2.08 3.31
N ALA A 55 -5.93 -1.97 2.18
CA ALA A 55 -4.57 -2.48 2.05
C ALA A 55 -3.54 -1.66 2.88
N ALA A 56 -3.74 -1.53 4.19
CA ALA A 56 -2.89 -0.81 5.12
C ALA A 56 -2.50 -1.66 6.34
N ASP A 57 -2.76 -2.98 6.29
CA ASP A 57 -2.67 -3.85 7.46
C ASP A 57 -1.39 -4.71 7.50
N GLU A 58 -0.49 -4.57 6.52
CA GLU A 58 0.80 -5.27 6.59
C GLU A 58 1.64 -4.69 7.75
N PRO A 59 2.04 -5.51 8.73
CA PRO A 59 2.93 -5.04 9.78
C PRO A 59 4.31 -4.74 9.18
N TRP A 60 5.01 -3.78 9.79
CA TRP A 60 6.45 -3.61 9.55
C TRP A 60 7.15 -4.93 9.87
N SER A 61 7.94 -5.45 8.92
CA SER A 61 8.81 -6.61 9.16
C SER A 61 10.02 -6.24 10.01
N THR A 62 10.36 -4.95 10.03
CA THR A 62 11.53 -4.38 10.71
C THR A 62 11.13 -3.52 11.92
N GLY A 63 11.84 -3.69 13.03
CA GLY A 63 11.60 -2.90 14.25
C GLY A 63 12.21 -1.49 14.19
N ILE A 64 11.55 -0.49 14.79
CA ILE A 64 12.05 0.90 14.83
C ILE A 64 13.41 1.01 15.52
N PHE A 65 13.64 0.24 16.59
CA PHE A 65 14.92 0.21 17.31
C PHE A 65 15.93 -0.81 16.77
N GLY A 66 15.59 -1.52 15.69
CA GLY A 66 16.45 -2.55 15.09
C GLY A 66 17.61 -2.01 14.25
N CYS A 67 18.08 -0.77 14.49
CA CYS A 67 19.08 -0.12 13.63
C CYS A 67 20.35 -0.96 13.43
N ALA A 68 20.76 -1.73 14.44
CA ALA A 68 21.96 -2.58 14.40
C ALA A 68 21.76 -3.93 13.70
N GLU A 69 20.55 -4.27 13.24
CA GLU A 69 20.27 -5.53 12.54
C GLU A 69 20.92 -5.57 11.15
N ASP A 70 21.15 -4.41 10.53
CA ASP A 70 21.91 -4.28 9.28
C ASP A 70 23.07 -3.31 9.50
N SER A 71 24.29 -3.86 9.63
CA SER A 71 25.49 -3.09 9.94
C SER A 71 25.74 -2.00 8.89
N GLU A 72 25.61 -2.30 7.60
CA GLU A 72 25.85 -1.32 6.54
C GLU A 72 24.89 -0.13 6.61
N SER A 73 23.59 -0.42 6.82
CA SER A 73 22.56 0.60 7.02
C SER A 73 22.79 1.39 8.31
N CYS A 74 23.25 0.74 9.38
CA CYS A 74 23.58 1.39 10.65
C CYS A 74 24.74 2.38 10.50
N TRP A 75 25.84 1.97 9.86
CA TRP A 75 27.01 2.83 9.62
C TRP A 75 26.69 3.96 8.64
N THR A 76 25.94 3.68 7.58
CA THR A 76 25.53 4.72 6.60
C THR A 76 24.56 5.69 7.24
N GLY A 77 23.62 5.20 8.07
CA GLY A 77 22.83 6.04 8.96
C GLY A 77 23.76 6.93 9.78
N LEU A 78 24.72 6.33 10.51
CA LEU A 78 25.65 6.98 11.47
C LEU A 78 26.44 8.14 10.95
N PHE A 79 27.03 7.98 9.79
CA PHE A 79 27.94 8.99 9.28
C PHE A 79 27.32 9.83 8.17
N CYS A 80 26.27 9.34 7.51
CA CYS A 80 25.67 9.97 6.33
C CYS A 80 24.15 9.71 6.23
N PRO A 81 23.33 10.19 7.20
CA PRO A 81 21.90 9.95 7.17
C PRO A 81 21.22 10.59 5.96
N CYS A 82 21.74 11.71 5.44
CA CYS A 82 21.25 12.32 4.20
C CYS A 82 21.39 11.39 2.98
N VAL A 83 22.48 10.64 2.88
CA VAL A 83 22.71 9.67 1.79
C VAL A 83 21.74 8.50 1.93
N LEU A 84 21.55 8.00 3.16
CA LEU A 84 20.60 6.93 3.44
C LEU A 84 19.18 7.36 3.04
N PHE A 85 18.76 8.56 3.44
CA PHE A 85 17.48 9.12 3.05
C PHE A 85 17.35 9.32 1.54
N GLY A 86 18.38 9.87 0.88
CA GLY A 86 18.38 10.07 -0.56
C GLY A 86 18.20 8.76 -1.34
N ARG A 87 18.93 7.71 -0.94
CA ARG A 87 18.79 6.35 -1.50
C ARG A 87 17.43 5.74 -1.23
N ASN A 88 16.84 6.00 -0.06
CA ASN A 88 15.49 5.55 0.26
C ASN A 88 14.46 6.18 -0.69
N VAL A 89 14.55 7.49 -0.93
CA VAL A 89 13.65 8.20 -1.85
C VAL A 89 13.83 7.72 -3.28
N GLU A 90 15.07 7.58 -3.76
CA GLU A 90 15.38 7.06 -5.10
C GLU A 90 14.81 5.66 -5.31
N ARG A 91 14.91 4.77 -4.31
CA ARG A 91 14.31 3.44 -4.37
C ARG A 91 12.77 3.46 -4.41
N MET A 92 12.15 4.50 -3.86
CA MET A 92 10.70 4.67 -3.91
C MET A 92 10.23 5.32 -5.21
N ARG A 93 11.04 6.23 -5.78
CA ARG A 93 10.71 7.11 -6.90
C ARG A 93 11.79 7.00 -7.98
N ASP A 94 11.48 6.25 -9.04
CA ASP A 94 12.42 5.99 -10.14
C ASP A 94 12.76 7.25 -10.98
N ASP A 95 11.94 8.30 -10.88
CA ASP A 95 12.09 9.56 -11.61
C ASP A 95 12.97 10.60 -10.90
N THR A 96 13.34 10.34 -9.63
CA THR A 96 14.08 11.31 -8.80
C THR A 96 15.44 10.75 -8.40
N PRO A 97 16.57 11.35 -8.86
CA PRO A 97 17.90 10.90 -8.45
C PRO A 97 18.12 11.15 -6.95
N TRP A 98 18.88 10.29 -6.28
CA TRP A 98 19.11 10.37 -4.82
C TRP A 98 19.75 11.67 -4.33
N THR A 99 20.45 12.40 -5.21
CA THR A 99 21.21 13.61 -4.87
C THR A 99 20.31 14.77 -4.44
N THR A 100 19.15 14.94 -5.07
CA THR A 100 18.19 16.01 -4.74
C THR A 100 17.61 15.86 -3.33
N PRO A 101 16.98 14.73 -2.95
CA PRO A 101 16.49 14.51 -1.59
C PRO A 101 17.64 14.48 -0.57
N CYS A 102 18.82 13.96 -0.92
CA CYS A 102 20.01 13.98 -0.06
C CYS A 102 20.44 15.42 0.26
N LEU A 103 20.55 16.30 -0.73
CA LEU A 103 20.99 17.69 -0.53
C LEU A 103 20.01 18.47 0.35
N CYS A 104 18.70 18.30 0.09
CA CYS A 104 17.67 18.92 0.91
C CYS A 104 17.74 18.45 2.37
N HIS A 105 17.89 17.14 2.57
CA HIS A 105 18.01 16.54 3.90
C HIS A 105 19.27 17.00 4.63
N ALA A 106 20.42 16.98 3.97
CA ALA A 106 21.69 17.47 4.50
C ALA A 106 21.60 18.95 4.91
N ALA A 107 21.01 19.80 4.06
CA ALA A 107 20.87 21.22 4.36
C ALA A 107 19.94 21.49 5.55
N CYS A 108 18.76 20.86 5.58
CA CYS A 108 17.74 21.16 6.58
C CYS A 108 18.00 20.50 7.94
N ILE A 109 18.48 19.25 7.97
CA ILE A 109 18.68 18.49 9.21
C ILE A 109 20.12 18.61 9.69
N GLU A 110 21.10 18.15 8.90
CA GLU A 110 22.50 18.14 9.32
C GLU A 110 23.05 19.58 9.46
N GLY A 111 22.78 20.42 8.46
CA GLY A 111 23.11 21.85 8.48
C GLY A 111 22.39 22.61 9.60
N GLY A 112 21.13 22.26 9.86
CA GLY A 112 20.34 22.83 10.96
C GLY A 112 20.93 22.49 12.34
N ILE A 113 21.30 21.22 12.57
CA ILE A 113 21.95 20.78 13.82
C ILE A 113 23.31 21.45 13.99
N ALA A 114 24.12 21.52 12.92
CA ALA A 114 25.42 22.18 12.97
C ALA A 114 25.29 23.67 13.32
N LEU A 115 24.32 24.36 12.69
CA LEU A 115 24.04 25.77 12.99
C LEU A 115 23.55 25.95 14.43
N ALA A 116 22.64 25.09 14.90
CA ALA A 116 22.15 25.11 16.28
C ALA A 116 23.29 24.95 17.30
N ALA A 117 24.21 24.01 17.07
CA ALA A 117 25.36 23.77 17.93
C ALA A 117 26.32 24.97 17.94
N VAL A 118 26.62 25.54 16.78
CA VAL A 118 27.46 26.76 16.68
C VAL A 118 26.81 27.93 17.40
N THR A 119 25.50 28.15 17.22
CA THR A 119 24.75 29.21 17.91
C THR A 119 24.73 29.00 19.42
N ALA A 120 24.55 27.76 19.90
CA ALA A 120 24.57 27.45 21.33
C ALA A 120 25.96 27.68 21.97
N LEU A 121 27.03 27.30 21.28
CA LEU A 121 28.41 27.49 21.76
C LEU A 121 28.87 28.96 21.73
N SER A 122 28.28 29.76 20.84
CA SER A 122 28.60 31.20 20.67
C SER A 122 27.65 32.14 21.41
N HIS A 123 26.67 31.58 22.14
CA HIS A 123 25.66 32.32 22.88
C HIS A 123 26.33 33.20 23.96
N GLY A 124 26.23 34.52 23.81
CA GLY A 124 26.82 35.51 24.72
C GLY A 124 28.21 36.04 24.35
N VAL A 125 28.85 35.54 23.29
CA VAL A 125 30.15 36.07 22.79
C VAL A 125 29.99 36.75 21.42
N ILE A 126 29.21 36.17 20.51
CA ILE A 126 29.08 36.64 19.11
C ILE A 126 27.62 36.88 18.72
N VAL A 127 26.66 36.18 19.34
CA VAL A 127 25.24 36.21 18.96
C VAL A 127 24.43 36.95 20.01
N ASP A 128 23.80 38.06 19.61
CA ASP A 128 22.85 38.81 20.43
C ASP A 128 21.61 37.96 20.79
N PRO A 129 20.98 38.18 21.96
CA PRO A 129 19.82 37.40 22.40
C PRO A 129 18.65 37.46 21.41
N ASN A 130 18.38 38.61 20.77
CA ASN A 130 17.35 38.72 19.74
C ASN A 130 17.68 37.89 18.49
N THR A 131 18.95 37.87 18.09
CA THR A 131 19.42 37.09 16.94
C THR A 131 19.35 35.59 17.24
N SER A 132 19.69 35.17 18.46
CA SER A 132 19.56 33.78 18.90
C SER A 132 18.10 33.30 18.85
N PHE A 133 17.16 34.15 19.24
CA PHE A 133 15.73 33.85 19.20
C PHE A 133 15.24 33.62 17.77
N LEU A 134 15.59 34.51 16.84
CA LEU A 134 15.25 34.37 15.42
C LEU A 134 15.88 33.12 14.78
N ILE A 135 17.14 32.80 15.14
CA ILE A 135 17.80 31.58 14.66
C ILE A 135 17.07 30.34 15.18
N CYS A 136 16.72 30.30 16.47
CA CYS A 136 15.97 29.18 17.05
C CYS A 136 14.60 29.01 16.39
N GLU A 137 13.87 30.10 16.14
CA GLU A 137 12.59 30.07 15.44
C GLU A 137 12.74 29.51 14.01
N GLY A 138 13.71 30.02 13.25
CA GLY A 138 14.00 29.54 11.90
C GLY A 138 14.41 28.06 11.87
N LEU A 139 15.22 27.60 12.82
CA LEU A 139 15.62 26.21 12.95
C LEU A 139 14.45 25.29 13.28
N LEU A 140 13.53 25.72 14.16
CA LEU A 140 12.32 24.96 14.46
C LEU A 140 11.40 24.84 13.23
N PHE A 141 11.22 25.92 12.47
CA PHE A 141 10.43 25.88 11.24
C PHE A 141 11.08 24.98 10.17
N ALA A 142 12.40 25.09 9.98
CA ALA A 142 13.13 24.24 9.03
C ALA A 142 13.06 22.76 9.42
N TRP A 143 13.23 22.44 10.71
CA TRP A 143 13.10 21.09 11.25
C TRP A 143 11.70 20.54 11.02
N TRP A 144 10.66 21.32 11.34
CA TRP A 144 9.27 20.92 11.15
C TRP A 144 8.97 20.61 9.68
N MET A 145 9.34 21.52 8.76
CA MET A 145 9.10 21.35 7.33
C MET A 145 9.84 20.13 6.77
N CYS A 146 11.07 19.89 7.22
CA CYS A 146 11.82 18.70 6.84
C CYS A 146 11.17 17.42 7.41
N GLY A 147 10.69 17.46 8.66
CA GLY A 147 9.95 16.35 9.28
C GLY A 147 8.66 15.98 8.52
N ILE A 148 7.92 16.97 8.00
CA ILE A 148 6.80 16.72 7.08
C ILE A 148 7.29 16.05 5.80
N TYR A 149 8.34 16.59 5.19
CA TYR A 149 8.86 16.06 3.93
C TYR A 149 9.32 14.60 4.06
N THR A 150 10.07 14.25 5.11
CA THR A 150 10.48 12.88 5.40
C THR A 150 9.27 12.02 5.77
N GLY A 151 8.30 12.56 6.52
CA GLY A 151 7.03 11.89 6.83
C GLY A 151 6.21 11.55 5.58
N LEU A 152 6.17 12.42 4.56
CA LEU A 152 5.52 12.16 3.27
C LEU A 152 6.24 11.05 2.48
N ALA A 153 7.56 10.98 2.58
CA ALA A 153 8.33 9.88 2.00
C ALA A 153 7.95 8.55 2.69
N ARG A 154 7.87 8.53 4.03
CA ARG A 154 7.40 7.36 4.80
C ARG A 154 5.96 6.98 4.46
N GLN A 155 5.06 7.95 4.27
CA GLN A 155 3.70 7.68 3.81
C GLN A 155 3.67 7.08 2.41
N SER A 156 4.55 7.55 1.51
CA SER A 156 4.69 6.97 0.18
C SER A 156 5.15 5.51 0.25
N LEU A 157 6.08 5.21 1.16
CA LEU A 157 6.53 3.84 1.45
C LEU A 157 5.38 2.97 1.95
N GLN A 158 4.64 3.47 2.94
CA GLN A 158 3.51 2.77 3.53
C GLN A 158 2.41 2.49 2.52
N LYS A 159 2.13 3.45 1.62
CA LYS A 159 1.19 3.25 0.51
C LYS A 159 1.69 2.23 -0.50
N LYS A 160 3.00 2.24 -0.83
CA LYS A 160 3.61 1.32 -1.80
C LYS A 160 3.61 -0.13 -1.32
N TYR A 161 3.83 -0.35 -0.02
CA TYR A 161 3.93 -1.68 0.58
C TYR A 161 2.77 -2.04 1.52
N HIS A 162 1.69 -1.26 1.48
CA HIS A 162 0.48 -1.50 2.27
C HIS A 162 0.73 -1.59 3.79
N LEU A 163 1.70 -0.84 4.30
CA LEU A 163 2.18 -0.92 5.68
C LEU A 163 1.36 -0.07 6.65
N LYS A 164 1.19 -0.59 7.87
CA LYS A 164 0.51 0.13 8.96
C LYS A 164 1.28 1.35 9.46
N ASN A 165 0.56 2.30 10.07
CA ASN A 165 1.17 3.36 10.86
C ASN A 165 1.74 2.78 12.17
N ALA A 166 3.06 2.90 12.36
CA ALA A 166 3.72 2.50 13.60
C ALA A 166 5.08 3.23 13.75
N PRO A 167 5.50 3.60 14.97
CA PRO A 167 4.74 3.54 16.24
C PRO A 167 3.72 4.68 16.42
N CYS A 168 3.89 5.80 15.72
CA CYS A 168 2.99 6.95 15.72
C CYS A 168 2.85 7.52 14.30
N ASP A 169 2.19 8.67 14.14
CA ASP A 169 2.05 9.34 12.84
C ASP A 169 3.42 9.55 12.17
N PRO A 170 3.55 9.33 10.85
CA PRO A 170 4.82 9.42 10.12
C PRO A 170 5.64 10.68 10.41
N CYS A 171 5.01 11.86 10.52
CA CYS A 171 5.73 13.10 10.82
C CYS A 171 6.33 13.10 12.24
N MET A 172 5.61 12.51 13.20
CA MET A 172 6.04 12.45 14.60
C MET A 172 7.20 11.48 14.80
N VAL A 173 7.22 10.35 14.07
CA VAL A 173 8.35 9.40 14.10
C VAL A 173 9.63 10.08 13.62
N HIS A 174 9.57 10.85 12.54
CA HIS A 174 10.75 11.59 12.06
C HIS A 174 11.15 12.75 12.96
N CYS A 175 10.22 13.37 13.69
CA CYS A 175 10.56 14.42 14.64
C CYS A 175 11.37 13.89 15.84
N CYS A 176 10.96 12.75 16.42
CA CYS A 176 11.54 12.24 17.66
C CYS A 176 12.60 11.15 17.45
N MET A 177 12.50 10.40 16.36
CA MET A 177 13.27 9.19 16.10
C MET A 177 13.78 9.15 14.66
N HIS A 178 14.15 10.33 14.13
CA HIS A 178 14.54 10.55 12.74
C HIS A 178 15.43 9.45 12.18
N TRP A 179 16.49 9.15 12.92
CA TRP A 179 17.46 8.14 12.54
C TRP A 179 16.92 6.72 12.44
N CYS A 180 16.18 6.34 13.47
CA CYS A 180 15.64 5.00 13.62
C CYS A 180 14.61 4.74 12.53
N ALA A 181 13.79 5.76 12.20
CA ALA A 181 12.88 5.72 11.07
C ALA A 181 13.60 5.50 9.74
N LEU A 182 14.67 6.26 9.45
CA LEU A 182 15.43 6.10 8.20
C LEU A 182 16.04 4.71 8.06
N CYS A 183 16.61 4.18 9.14
CA CYS A 183 17.18 2.83 9.15
C CYS A 183 16.09 1.77 8.99
N GLN A 184 14.95 1.91 9.66
CA GLN A 184 13.81 0.99 9.53
C GLN A 184 13.30 0.96 8.10
N GLU A 185 13.06 2.14 7.49
CA GLU A 185 12.57 2.26 6.11
C GLU A 185 13.52 1.60 5.13
N HIS A 186 14.83 1.84 5.28
CA HIS A 186 15.84 1.23 4.42
C HIS A 186 15.80 -0.30 4.50
N ARG A 187 15.75 -0.85 5.72
CA ARG A 187 15.71 -2.30 5.94
C ARG A 187 14.42 -2.91 5.40
N GLU A 188 13.28 -2.26 5.61
CA GLU A 188 11.98 -2.72 5.08
C GLU A 188 12.01 -2.81 3.56
N MET A 189 12.51 -1.77 2.89
CA MET A 189 12.66 -1.78 1.43
C MET A 189 13.65 -2.84 0.94
N LYS A 190 14.77 -3.03 1.65
CA LYS A 190 15.79 -4.04 1.30
C LYS A 190 15.23 -5.46 1.41
N GLY A 191 14.49 -5.76 2.50
CA GLY A 191 13.86 -7.07 2.70
C GLY A 191 12.77 -7.38 1.67
N ARG A 192 11.90 -6.42 1.38
CA ARG A 192 10.82 -6.59 0.39
C ARG A 192 11.36 -6.75 -1.04
N LEU A 193 12.51 -6.13 -1.37
CA LEU A 193 13.17 -6.35 -2.67
C LEU A 193 13.76 -7.75 -2.81
N SER A 194 14.39 -8.28 -1.75
CA SER A 194 14.91 -9.65 -1.78
C SER A 194 13.79 -10.68 -1.95
N ASP A 195 12.63 -10.47 -1.32
CA ASP A 195 11.50 -11.39 -1.44
C ASP A 195 10.91 -11.39 -2.86
N ASN A 196 10.80 -10.21 -3.50
CA ASN A 196 10.33 -10.10 -4.88
C ASN A 196 11.25 -10.82 -5.88
N PHE A 197 12.56 -10.90 -5.64
CA PHE A 197 13.48 -11.65 -6.50
C PHE A 197 13.32 -13.17 -6.35
N VAL A 198 12.84 -13.65 -5.21
CA VAL A 198 12.79 -15.08 -4.86
C VAL A 198 11.48 -15.75 -5.29
N MET A 199 10.42 -15.01 -5.61
CA MET A 199 9.16 -15.59 -6.10
C MET A 199 9.32 -16.12 -7.55
N PRO A 200 9.29 -17.44 -7.81
CA PRO A 200 9.26 -17.94 -9.17
C PRO A 200 7.94 -17.50 -9.82
N MET A 201 8.03 -16.90 -11.01
CA MET A 201 6.87 -16.57 -11.83
C MET A 201 5.98 -17.80 -11.94
N THR A 202 4.77 -17.76 -11.37
CA THR A 202 3.79 -18.83 -11.55
C THR A 202 3.37 -18.83 -13.02
N ILE A 203 3.86 -19.80 -13.79
CA ILE A 203 3.41 -20.07 -15.15
C ILE A 203 1.93 -20.48 -15.05
N VAL A 204 1.04 -19.53 -15.30
CA VAL A 204 -0.38 -19.82 -15.48
C VAL A 204 -0.50 -20.49 -16.85
N ASN A 205 -0.57 -21.83 -16.85
CA ASN A 205 -0.88 -22.56 -18.09
C ASN A 205 -2.28 -22.15 -18.55
N PRO A 206 -2.45 -21.76 -19.83
CA PRO A 206 -3.76 -21.41 -20.35
C PRO A 206 -4.71 -22.61 -20.23
N PRO A 207 -5.98 -22.40 -19.87
CA PRO A 207 -6.97 -23.48 -19.86
C PRO A 207 -7.04 -24.12 -21.25
N PRO A 208 -7.16 -25.46 -21.33
CA PRO A 208 -7.25 -26.14 -22.62
C PRO A 208 -8.44 -25.60 -23.39
N VAL A 209 -8.23 -25.30 -24.69
CA VAL A 209 -9.27 -24.77 -25.58
C VAL A 209 -10.44 -25.76 -25.59
N GLN A 210 -11.55 -25.35 -24.99
CA GLN A 210 -12.75 -26.15 -24.91
C GLN A 210 -13.52 -25.96 -26.21
N GLU A 211 -13.37 -26.89 -27.15
CA GLU A 211 -14.16 -26.88 -28.37
C GLU A 211 -15.61 -27.29 -28.06
N MET A 212 -16.55 -26.41 -28.40
CA MET A 212 -17.98 -26.68 -28.34
C MET A 212 -18.43 -27.19 -29.71
N SER A 213 -18.57 -28.51 -29.84
CA SER A 213 -19.16 -29.13 -31.02
C SER A 213 -20.67 -28.94 -31.01
N ALA A 214 -21.18 -28.07 -31.88
CA ALA A 214 -22.58 -28.04 -32.27
C ALA A 214 -22.79 -29.05 -33.40
N ALA A 215 -23.25 -30.26 -33.07
CA ALA A 215 -23.74 -31.21 -34.06
C ALA A 215 -25.25 -31.34 -33.93
N GLU A 216 -25.92 -31.00 -35.03
CA GLU A 216 -27.36 -30.91 -35.20
C GLU A 216 -28.05 -32.28 -35.11
N THR A 217 -29.25 -32.28 -34.52
CA THR A 217 -30.21 -33.37 -34.66
C THR A 217 -30.74 -33.38 -36.09
N SER A 218 -30.39 -34.38 -36.90
CA SER A 218 -31.27 -34.86 -37.97
C SER A 218 -31.04 -36.35 -38.25
N THR A 219 -32.16 -37.06 -38.17
CA THR A 219 -32.45 -38.44 -38.51
C THR A 219 -31.98 -38.86 -39.91
N ALA A 220 -31.34 -40.03 -40.05
CA ALA A 220 -31.62 -41.02 -41.08
C ALA A 220 -30.82 -42.33 -40.83
N GLU A 221 -31.52 -43.44 -41.02
CA GLU A 221 -31.09 -44.83 -40.81
C GLU A 221 -30.06 -45.33 -41.85
N ASN A 222 -29.43 -46.46 -41.51
CA ASN A 222 -28.82 -47.47 -42.41
C ASN A 222 -27.59 -47.08 -43.26
N HIS A 223 -26.41 -47.62 -42.95
CA HIS A 223 -26.02 -48.98 -43.37
C HIS A 223 -24.57 -49.29 -42.97
N ASP A 224 -24.36 -50.57 -42.70
CA ASP A 224 -23.13 -51.21 -42.27
C ASP A 224 -21.95 -51.19 -43.28
N HIS A 225 -20.78 -51.35 -42.66
CA HIS A 225 -19.58 -52.06 -43.12
C HIS A 225 -18.50 -51.36 -43.97
N ALA A 226 -17.29 -51.50 -43.42
CA ALA A 226 -15.99 -51.74 -44.05
C ALA A 226 -15.05 -50.54 -44.28
N ALA A 227 -14.07 -50.44 -43.38
CA ALA A 227 -12.72 -49.95 -43.67
C ALA A 227 -11.90 -51.07 -44.37
N PRO A 228 -10.59 -50.92 -44.71
CA PRO A 228 -9.71 -49.75 -44.71
C PRO A 228 -8.77 -49.68 -45.96
N SER A 229 -7.71 -48.86 -45.86
CA SER A 229 -6.48 -48.79 -46.70
C SER A 229 -6.51 -47.68 -47.75
N SER A 230 -5.45 -46.92 -48.03
CA SER A 230 -4.02 -47.03 -47.72
C SER A 230 -3.37 -45.64 -47.83
N SER A 231 -2.25 -45.50 -47.12
CA SER A 231 -1.05 -44.70 -47.38
C SER A 231 -1.10 -43.52 -48.37
N ASP A 232 -0.51 -42.37 -48.01
CA ASP A 232 0.91 -42.07 -48.29
C ASP A 232 1.22 -40.56 -48.16
N LYS A 233 2.47 -40.25 -47.75
CA LYS A 233 3.26 -39.01 -47.89
C LYS A 233 2.93 -37.75 -47.06
N GLY A 234 3.84 -37.42 -46.13
CA GLY A 234 4.11 -36.03 -45.68
C GLY A 234 5.03 -35.29 -46.67
N PRO A 235 5.82 -34.29 -46.27
CA PRO A 235 5.69 -33.28 -45.19
C PRO A 235 5.72 -31.83 -45.78
N ALA A 236 5.44 -30.79 -44.98
CA ALA A 236 5.97 -29.44 -45.27
C ALA A 236 5.95 -28.55 -44.02
N GLN A 237 7.15 -28.25 -43.55
CA GLN A 237 7.49 -27.23 -42.56
C GLN A 237 7.57 -25.87 -43.26
N LEU A 238 6.94 -24.84 -42.71
CA LEU A 238 7.14 -23.45 -43.13
C LEU A 238 7.37 -22.56 -41.91
N GLU A 239 8.61 -22.07 -41.80
CA GLU A 239 8.97 -20.88 -41.02
C GLU A 239 8.35 -19.63 -41.66
N MET A 240 8.06 -18.62 -40.84
CA MET A 240 7.80 -17.26 -41.31
C MET A 240 8.51 -16.26 -40.40
N GLN A 241 9.49 -15.55 -40.98
CA GLN A 241 10.22 -14.44 -40.39
C GLN A 241 9.33 -13.18 -40.29
N VAL A 242 9.57 -12.40 -39.24
CA VAL A 242 8.92 -11.12 -38.95
C VAL A 242 9.80 -9.99 -39.48
N LEU A 243 9.16 -9.04 -40.19
CA LEU A 243 9.69 -7.71 -40.52
C LEU A 243 9.50 -6.76 -39.33
#